data_AF-A0A821QGE2-F1
#
_entry.id   AF-A0A821QGE2-F1
#
_cell.length_a   1.000
_cell.length_b   1.000
_cell.length_c   1.000
_cell.angle_alpha   90.00
_cell.angle_beta   90.00
_cell.angle_gamma   90.00
#
_symmetry.space_group_name_H-M   'P 1'
#
loop_
_entity.id
_entity.type
_entity.pdbx_description
1 polymer ?
#
loop_
_entity_poly.entity_id
_entity_poly.type
_entity_poly.pdbx_seq_one_letter_code
_entity_poly.pdbx_strand_id
1 'polypeptide(L)' 'MVLMMLDATKGEKQREILEEELESVGIRLNRRKPDIYFKPKKTGGINITSTVPMTRCSEKMIQLILHE' A
#
# COMPACT_ATOMS: atom_id res chain seq x y z
N MET A 1 18.73 -2.73 -2.18
CA MET A 1 19.12 -1.46 -2.83
C MET A 1 18.73 -1.57 -4.29
N VAL A 2 17.98 -0.62 -4.83
CA VAL A 2 17.58 -0.59 -6.25
C VAL A 2 18.22 0.66 -6.86
N LEU A 3 18.91 0.49 -7.99
CA LEU A 3 19.47 1.60 -8.77
C LEU A 3 18.61 1.75 -10.03
N MET A 4 18.09 2.95 -10.25
CA MET A 4 17.24 3.27 -11.40
C MET A 4 18.04 4.17 -12.35
N MET A 5 18.21 3.72 -13.59
CA MET A 5 18.89 4.49 -14.64
C MET A 5 17.83 5.32 -15.38
N LEU A 6 18.04 6.64 -15.41
CA LEU A 6 17.12 7.59 -16.03
C LEU A 6 17.88 8.46 -17.03
N ASP A 7 17.19 8.86 -18.10
CA ASP A 7 17.67 9.89 -19.03
C ASP A 7 17.58 11.28 -18.35
N ALA A 8 18.62 12.10 -18.46
CA ALA A 8 18.68 13.44 -17.86
C ALA A 8 17.58 14.39 -18.36
N THR A 9 17.07 14.18 -19.58
CA THR A 9 16.08 15.08 -20.20
C THR A 9 14.63 14.62 -20.01
N LYS A 10 14.43 13.32 -19.73
CA LYS A 10 13.10 12.68 -19.64
C LYS A 10 12.90 11.89 -18.35
N GLY A 11 13.78 12.10 -17.38
CA GLY A 11 13.89 11.27 -16.18
C GLY A 11 12.61 11.22 -15.35
N GLU A 12 11.89 12.35 -15.22
CA GLU A 12 10.65 12.39 -14.43
C GLU A 12 9.57 11.44 -14.96
N LYS A 13 9.31 11.48 -16.28
CA LYS A 13 8.30 10.60 -16.89
C LYS A 13 8.73 9.12 -16.84
N GLN A 14 10.01 8.85 -17.07
CA GLN A 14 10.52 7.48 -16.98
C GLN A 14 10.41 6.93 -15.56
N ARG A 15 10.73 7.77 -14.57
CA ARG A 15 10.64 7.42 -13.16
C ARG A 15 9.21 7.07 -12.75
N GLU A 16 8.24 7.89 -13.12
CA GLU A 16 6.82 7.64 -12.79
C GLU A 16 6.36 6.26 -13.31
N ILE A 17 6.62 5.98 -14.59
CA ILE A 17 6.25 4.69 -15.20
C ILE A 17 6.96 3.53 -14.50
N LEU A 18 8.27 3.65 -14.25
CA LEU A 18 9.03 2.57 -13.60
C LEU A 18 8.60 2.35 -12.15
N GLU A 19 8.25 3.41 -11.42
CA GLU A 19 7.72 3.30 -10.07
C GLU A 19 6.36 2.58 -10.06
N GLU A 20 5.46 2.89 -10.99
CA GLU A 20 4.16 2.21 -11.14
C GLU A 20 4.32 0.72 -11.48
N GLU A 21 5.18 0.38 -12.45
CA GLU A 21 5.44 -1.01 -12.82
C GLU A 21 6.08 -1.81 -11.68
N LEU A 22 6.99 -1.19 -10.92
CA LEU A 22 7.56 -1.83 -9.73
C LEU A 22 6.49 -2.01 -8.63
N GLU A 23 5.57 -1.07 -8.48
CA GLU A 23 4.47 -1.21 -7.54
C GLU A 23 3.47 -2.30 -7.96
N SER A 24 3.19 -2.45 -9.25
CA SER A 24 2.27 -3.47 -9.77
C SER A 24 2.76 -4.90 -9.47
N VAL A 25 4.08 -5.12 -9.53
CA VAL A 25 4.72 -6.42 -9.18
C VAL A 25 4.98 -6.61 -7.69
N GLY A 26 4.58 -5.65 -6.84
CA GLY A 26 4.66 -5.76 -5.38
C GLY A 26 5.93 -5.19 -4.74
N ILE A 27 6.81 -4.53 -5.49
CA ILE A 27 7.97 -3.83 -4.95
C ILE A 27 7.52 -2.45 -4.42
N ARG A 28 8.01 -2.04 -3.25
CA ARG A 28 7.67 -0.74 -2.65
C ARG A 28 8.96 0.03 -2.36
N LEU A 29 9.29 0.98 -3.23
CA LEU A 29 10.52 1.76 -3.11
C LEU A 29 10.44 2.73 -1.94
N ASN A 30 11.48 2.74 -1.10
CA ASN A 30 11.64 3.67 0.03
C ASN A 30 10.47 3.74 1.03
N ARG A 31 9.57 2.74 1.03
CA ARG A 31 8.46 2.66 1.99
C ARG A 31 8.77 1.65 3.08
N ARG A 32 8.40 1.99 4.31
CA ARG A 32 8.38 1.03 5.42
C ARG A 32 7.06 0.26 5.41
N LYS A 33 7.10 -0.96 5.93
CA LYS A 33 5.89 -1.76 6.11
C LYS A 33 4.89 -0.98 6.98
N PRO A 34 3.61 -0.86 6.58
CA PRO A 34 2.59 -0.27 7.43
C PRO A 34 2.48 -1.02 8.76
N ASP A 35 2.31 -0.26 9.85
CA ASP A 35 2.13 -0.83 11.20
C ASP A 35 0.67 -1.25 11.40
N ILE A 36 0.35 -2.43 10.88
CA ILE A 36 -1.00 -3.00 10.91
C ILE A 36 -0.91 -4.44 11.42
N TYR A 37 -1.74 -4.75 12.41
CA TYR A 37 -1.90 -6.10 12.94
C TYR A 37 -3.22 -6.69 12.44
N PHE A 38 -3.13 -7.83 11.74
CA PHE A 38 -4.29 -8.57 11.25
C PHE A 38 -4.31 -9.97 11.85
N LYS A 39 -5.41 -10.33 12.50
CA LYS A 39 -5.62 -11.67 13.10
C LYS A 39 -6.97 -12.24 12.66
N PRO A 40 -7.00 -13.31 11.85
CA PRO A 40 -8.25 -13.93 11.45
C PRO A 40 -8.93 -14.58 12.66
N LYS A 41 -10.23 -14.31 12.82
CA LYS A 41 -11.08 -14.94 13.83
C LYS A 41 -12.02 -15.93 13.13
N LYS A 42 -12.37 -17.03 13.82
CA LYS A 42 -13.28 -18.05 13.27
C LYS A 42 -14.75 -17.57 13.22
N THR A 43 -15.11 -16.59 14.05
CA THR A 43 -16.49 -16.09 14.20
C THR A 43 -16.46 -14.66 14.71
N GLY A 44 -17.54 -13.91 14.52
CA GLY A 44 -17.73 -12.57 15.11
C GLY A 44 -17.43 -11.38 14.21
N GLY A 45 -17.42 -11.57 12.88
CA GLY A 45 -17.25 -10.48 11.91
C GLY A 45 -15.88 -9.81 11.97
N ILE A 46 -15.82 -8.57 11.45
CA ILE A 46 -14.60 -7.75 11.36
C ILE A 46 -14.63 -6.69 12.46
N ASN A 47 -13.64 -6.72 13.35
CA ASN A 47 -13.42 -5.68 14.35
C ASN A 47 -12.25 -4.79 13.90
N ILE A 48 -12.49 -3.50 13.76
CA ILE A 48 -11.48 -2.50 13.38
C ILE A 48 -11.11 -1.70 14.63
N THR A 49 -9.82 -1.51 14.88
CA THR A 49 -9.31 -0.69 15.98
C THR A 49 -8.23 0.22 15.43
N SER A 50 -8.33 1.51 15.71
CA SER A 50 -7.34 2.50 15.29
C SER A 50 -6.78 3.25 16.48
N THR A 51 -5.48 3.47 16.48
CA THR A 51 -4.77 4.28 17.47
C THR A 51 -4.84 5.78 17.16
N VAL A 52 -5.10 6.14 15.89
CA VAL A 52 -5.20 7.52 15.40
C VAL A 52 -6.44 7.71 14.52
N PRO A 53 -6.96 8.93 14.33
CA PRO A 53 -8.06 9.18 13.41
C PRO A 53 -7.71 8.77 11.97
N MET A 54 -8.56 7.93 11.36
CA MET A 54 -8.34 7.43 10.00
C MET A 54 -8.79 8.48 8.99
N THR A 55 -7.86 8.98 8.17
CA THR A 55 -8.14 10.06 7.20
C THR A 55 -8.36 9.57 5.77
N ARG A 56 -7.79 8.42 5.41
CA ARG A 56 -7.81 7.88 4.03
C ARG A 56 -8.54 6.56 3.89
N CYS A 57 -8.88 5.89 4.99
CA CYS A 57 -9.52 4.59 4.99
C CYS A 57 -10.81 4.67 5.82
N SER A 58 -11.93 4.23 5.23
CA SER A 58 -13.22 4.13 5.91
C SER A 58 -13.48 2.71 6.37
N GLU A 59 -14.27 2.55 7.42
CA GLU A 59 -14.64 1.22 7.94
C GLU A 59 -15.34 0.36 6.89
N LYS A 60 -16.23 0.95 6.09
CA LYS A 60 -16.92 0.27 4.99
C LYS A 60 -15.95 -0.24 3.92
N MET A 61 -14.93 0.54 3.58
CA MET A 61 -13.91 0.13 2.61
C MET A 61 -13.09 -1.04 3.12
N ILE A 62 -12.70 -1.03 4.39
CA ILE A 62 -11.95 -2.14 5.02
C ILE A 62 -12.79 -3.41 5.03
N GLN A 63 -14.09 -3.30 5.35
CA GLN A 63 -15.00 -4.44 5.32
C GLN A 63 -15.15 -5.02 3.91
N LEU A 64 -15.22 -4.17 2.88
CA LEU A 64 -15.30 -4.62 1.49
C LEU A 64 -14.04 -5.40 1.08
N ILE A 65 -12.85 -4.85 1.35
CA ILE A 65 -11.56 -5.47 1.00
C ILE A 65 -11.34 -6.81 1.72
N LEU A 66 -11.81 -6.95 2.95
CA LEU A 66 -11.66 -8.19 3.73
C LEU A 66 -12.76 -9.22 3.45
N HIS A 67 -13.83 -8.82 2.76
CA HIS A 67 -14.91 -9.70 2.35
C HIS A 67 -14.64 -10.33 0.97
N GLU A 68 -13.93 -9.61 0.09
CA GLU A 68 -13.36 -10.18 -1.13
C GLU A 68 -12.25 -11.20 -0.82
#